data_AF-A0A926S2E2-F1
#
_entry.id   AF-A0A926S2E2-F1
#
_cell.length_a   1.000
_cell.length_b   1.000
_cell.length_c   1.000
_cell.angle_alpha   90.00
_cell.angle_beta   90.00
_cell.angle_gamma   90.00
#
_symmetry.space_group_name_H-M   'P 1'
#
loop_
_entity.id
_entity.type
_entity.pdbx_description
1 polymer ?
#
loop_
_entity_poly.entity_id
_entity_poly.type
_entity_poly.pdbx_seq_one_letter_code
_entity_poly.pdbx_strand_id
1 'polypeptide(L)'
;MKVENPQAFRFIMPDEIYLLDQDKGDKTTTLAENPVLTQPAPEPVLAPETEIEQVIPPPPAAAQPVVVQTPGSAFNYLGNNNKRFLILTSYHNEQFIAPAHQAALENILKRKELDLNDVVILNTHTYPEATIKQLYGHFKPDKILILGANAIPEGLTKPTLNQPVRTSTIAILYSYSFDEMMDSNENKKVFWEQMKTL
;
A
#
# COMPACT_ATOMS: atom_id res chain seq x y z
N MET A 1 19.65 -6.27 42.55
CA MET A 1 19.80 -4.89 42.02
C MET A 1 21.08 -4.29 42.54
N LYS A 2 22.06 -4.11 41.66
CA LYS A 2 23.16 -3.13 41.76
C LYS A 2 23.81 -3.10 40.38
N VAL A 3 23.38 -2.13 39.60
CA VAL A 3 23.87 -1.88 38.24
C VAL A 3 25.19 -1.14 38.36
N GLU A 4 26.29 -1.89 38.34
CA GLU A 4 27.64 -1.35 38.19
C GLU A 4 27.82 -0.91 36.74
N ASN A 5 27.52 0.37 36.49
CA ASN A 5 28.18 1.27 35.53
C ASN A 5 27.18 2.18 34.77
N PRO A 6 26.76 3.31 35.38
CA PRO A 6 25.83 4.27 34.73
C PRO A 6 26.42 5.00 33.52
N GLN A 7 27.72 4.84 33.23
CA GLN A 7 28.37 5.48 32.07
C GLN A 7 28.26 4.66 30.77
N ALA A 8 27.82 3.39 30.83
CA ALA A 8 27.71 2.53 29.65
C ALA A 8 26.58 2.95 28.68
N PHE A 9 25.59 3.73 29.13
CA PHE A 9 24.49 4.20 28.30
C PHE A 9 24.87 5.30 27.31
N ARG A 10 26.04 5.94 27.47
CA ARG A 10 26.50 7.01 26.56
C ARG A 10 27.08 6.48 25.23
N PHE A 11 27.30 5.16 25.12
CA PHE A 11 27.89 4.54 23.94
C PHE A 11 26.88 3.74 23.08
N ILE A 12 25.61 3.64 23.50
CA ILE A 12 24.57 2.83 22.81
C ILE A 12 23.58 3.68 22.00
N MET A 13 23.69 5.02 22.03
CA MET A 13 22.87 5.88 21.16
C MET A 13 23.76 6.78 20.29
N PRO A 14 23.98 6.44 19.01
CA PRO A 14 24.17 7.46 17.99
C PRO A 14 22.81 8.11 17.71
N ASP A 15 22.43 9.09 18.52
CA ASP A 15 21.30 9.96 18.23
C ASP A 15 21.77 10.99 17.19
N GLU A 16 21.92 10.55 15.93
CA GLU A 16 22.03 11.47 14.80
C GLU A 16 20.61 11.92 14.43
N ILE A 17 20.10 12.91 15.17
CA ILE A 17 18.91 13.66 14.74
C ILE A 17 19.29 14.44 13.49
N TYR A 18 18.83 13.94 12.34
CA TYR A 18 18.83 14.72 11.11
C TYR A 18 17.74 15.79 11.19
N LEU A 19 18.15 17.03 11.42
CA LEU A 19 17.27 18.19 11.27
C LEU A 19 16.98 18.40 9.78
N LEU A 20 15.70 18.32 9.39
CA LEU A 20 15.25 18.71 8.05
C LEU A 20 15.47 20.22 7.87
N ASP A 21 15.86 20.63 6.65
CA ASP A 21 16.22 22.02 6.31
C ASP A 21 15.10 23.04 6.61
N GLN A 22 13.87 22.56 6.83
CA GLN A 22 12.70 23.37 7.20
C GLN A 22 12.67 23.82 8.67
N ASP A 23 13.57 23.33 9.53
CA ASP A 23 13.69 23.75 10.93
C ASP A 23 14.93 24.63 11.19
N LYS A 24 15.60 25.12 10.13
CA LYS A 24 16.55 26.24 10.24
C LYS A 24 15.78 27.55 10.16
N GLY A 25 15.02 27.83 11.22
CA GLY A 25 14.44 29.14 11.48
C GLY A 25 15.55 30.19 11.58
N ASP A 26 15.59 31.04 10.57
CA ASP A 26 16.52 32.14 10.35
C ASP A 26 16.76 32.97 11.62
N LYS A 27 18.01 33.01 12.04
CA LYS A 27 18.49 33.87 13.12
C LYS A 27 19.09 35.11 12.50
N THR A 28 18.27 36.00 11.91
CA THR A 28 18.70 37.35 11.59
C THR A 28 17.53 38.33 11.55
N THR A 29 17.57 39.31 12.45
CA THR A 29 17.14 40.71 12.28
C THR A 29 16.37 41.19 13.51
N THR A 30 17.06 41.93 14.37
CA THR A 30 16.43 42.84 15.32
C THR A 30 17.29 44.10 15.39
N LEU A 31 16.92 45.11 14.60
CA LEU A 31 17.04 46.53 14.93
C LEU A 31 16.39 47.33 13.79
N ALA A 32 15.22 47.93 14.04
CA ALA A 32 14.86 49.29 13.64
C ALA A 32 13.35 49.56 13.86
N GLU A 33 13.08 50.37 14.87
CA GLU A 33 12.18 51.54 14.79
C GLU A 33 10.65 51.33 14.59
N ASN A 34 9.95 51.41 15.72
CA ASN A 34 8.58 51.94 15.87
C ASN A 34 8.50 53.44 15.43
N PRO A 35 7.32 54.11 15.26
CA PRO A 35 6.04 53.89 15.98
C PRO A 35 4.70 54.19 15.23
N VAL A 36 3.58 54.00 15.98
CA VAL A 36 2.29 54.76 15.97
C VAL A 36 1.22 54.34 14.92
N LEU A 37 -0.02 53.93 15.25
CA LEU A 37 -1.05 54.55 16.12
C LEU A 37 -2.00 53.50 16.78
N THR A 38 -2.11 53.60 18.11
CA THR A 38 -3.32 53.80 18.94
C THR A 38 -4.66 53.06 18.65
N GLN A 39 -4.97 52.04 19.49
CA GLN A 39 -6.14 51.84 20.40
C GLN A 39 -7.45 52.66 20.23
N PRO A 40 -8.62 52.33 20.89
CA PRO A 40 -9.06 51.13 21.65
C PRO A 40 -10.59 50.73 21.58
N ALA A 41 -10.90 49.46 21.93
CA ALA A 41 -12.04 48.95 22.76
C ALA A 41 -13.55 49.18 22.35
N PRO A 42 -14.57 48.64 23.07
CA PRO A 42 -14.91 47.23 23.34
C PRO A 42 -16.43 46.86 23.19
N GLU A 43 -16.75 45.56 23.31
CA GLU A 43 -17.95 44.98 23.97
C GLU A 43 -19.30 44.78 23.20
N PRO A 44 -20.29 44.01 23.74
CA PRO A 44 -20.69 42.66 23.30
C PRO A 44 -22.18 42.55 22.85
N VAL A 45 -22.60 41.47 22.18
CA VAL A 45 -24.04 41.09 22.04
C VAL A 45 -24.13 39.62 21.56
N LEU A 46 -24.46 38.67 22.44
CA LEU A 46 -25.81 38.11 22.68
C LEU A 46 -26.44 37.42 21.46
N ALA A 47 -26.46 36.08 21.48
CA ALA A 47 -27.44 35.26 20.75
C ALA A 47 -28.85 35.47 21.35
N PRO A 48 -29.93 35.34 20.56
CA PRO A 48 -30.66 34.07 20.60
C PRO A 48 -31.36 33.63 19.28
N GLU A 49 -31.58 32.32 19.23
CA GLU A 49 -32.60 31.48 18.56
C GLU A 49 -33.58 31.98 17.46
N THR A 50 -33.71 31.09 16.46
CA THR A 50 -34.92 30.61 15.77
C THR A 50 -35.62 31.50 14.74
N GLU A 51 -35.40 31.18 13.46
CA GLU A 51 -36.48 31.13 12.46
C GLU A 51 -36.19 30.04 11.41
N ILE A 52 -37.10 29.07 11.34
CA ILE A 52 -37.12 27.95 10.40
C ILE A 52 -37.87 28.40 9.14
N GLU A 53 -37.15 28.63 8.04
CA GLU A 53 -37.78 28.85 6.73
C GLU A 53 -37.67 27.58 5.87
N GLN A 54 -38.84 27.03 5.56
CA GLN A 54 -39.07 25.80 4.82
C GLN A 54 -39.04 26.10 3.32
N VAL A 55 -38.06 25.56 2.57
CA VAL A 55 -38.02 25.65 1.10
C VAL A 55 -38.06 24.24 0.50
N ILE A 56 -39.28 23.82 0.14
CA ILE A 56 -39.68 22.97 -1.00
C ILE A 56 -38.59 22.15 -1.74
N PRO A 57 -38.66 20.80 -1.76
CA PRO A 57 -37.83 19.98 -2.63
C PRO A 57 -38.38 19.95 -4.07
N PRO A 58 -37.55 20.18 -5.11
CA PRO A 58 -37.94 19.86 -6.49
C PRO A 58 -37.84 18.34 -6.76
N PRO A 59 -38.83 17.73 -7.45
CA PRO A 59 -38.86 16.30 -7.78
C PRO A 59 -38.11 15.98 -9.10
N PRO A 60 -37.91 14.69 -9.44
CA PRO A 60 -36.63 14.03 -9.64
C PRO A 60 -36.04 14.24 -11.04
N ALA A 61 -34.84 14.80 -11.12
CA ALA A 61 -34.04 14.74 -12.35
C ALA A 61 -33.48 13.33 -12.52
N ALA A 62 -33.77 12.76 -13.70
CA ALA A 62 -33.35 11.46 -14.19
C ALA A 62 -31.96 11.03 -13.70
N ALA A 63 -31.88 9.78 -13.24
CA ALA A 63 -30.66 9.03 -13.05
C ALA A 63 -29.87 9.03 -14.37
N GLN A 64 -28.99 10.02 -14.52
CA GLN A 64 -27.85 9.89 -15.39
C GLN A 64 -27.06 8.71 -14.81
N PRO A 65 -26.70 7.68 -15.60
CA PRO A 65 -25.70 6.74 -15.14
C PRO A 65 -24.48 7.60 -14.83
N VAL A 66 -24.15 7.72 -13.54
CA VAL A 66 -22.83 8.16 -13.12
C VAL A 66 -21.92 7.16 -13.81
N VAL A 67 -21.38 7.58 -14.95
CA VAL A 67 -20.24 6.95 -15.55
C VAL A 67 -19.20 7.15 -14.48
N VAL A 68 -19.05 6.15 -13.61
CA VAL A 68 -17.89 5.99 -12.76
C VAL A 68 -16.78 5.96 -13.79
N GLN A 69 -16.20 7.14 -14.02
CA GLN A 69 -14.93 7.27 -14.70
C GLN A 69 -14.05 6.38 -13.86
N THR A 70 -13.83 5.14 -14.32
CA THR A 70 -12.81 4.26 -13.79
C THR A 70 -11.59 5.16 -13.72
N PRO A 71 -11.16 5.60 -12.52
CA PRO A 71 -9.89 6.28 -12.47
C PRO A 71 -8.95 5.29 -13.15
N GLY A 72 -8.14 5.77 -14.10
CA GLY A 72 -7.00 5.00 -14.53
C GLY A 72 -6.19 4.79 -13.26
N SER A 73 -6.49 3.71 -12.54
CA SER A 73 -5.96 3.47 -11.21
C SER A 73 -4.50 3.27 -11.45
N ALA A 74 -3.72 4.31 -11.13
CA ALA A 74 -2.29 4.18 -10.96
C ALA A 74 -2.10 3.27 -9.75
N PHE A 75 -2.26 1.97 -9.99
CA PHE A 75 -1.87 0.95 -9.04
C PHE A 75 -0.40 1.18 -8.80
N ASN A 76 -0.03 1.31 -7.54
CA ASN A 76 1.36 1.31 -7.18
C ASN A 76 1.79 -0.15 -7.18
N TYR A 77 2.68 -0.51 -8.10
CA TYR A 77 3.22 -1.85 -8.23
C TYR A 77 4.73 -1.82 -8.37
N LEU A 78 5.36 -2.93 -7.99
CA LEU A 78 6.79 -3.11 -8.11
C LEU A 78 7.11 -3.99 -9.33
N GLY A 79 8.02 -3.53 -10.19
CA GLY A 79 8.42 -4.23 -11.42
C GLY A 79 7.89 -3.59 -12.71
N ASN A 80 8.18 -4.18 -13.87
CA ASN A 80 7.91 -3.59 -15.19
C ASN A 80 6.97 -4.43 -16.08
N ASN A 81 6.36 -5.50 -15.56
CA ASN A 81 5.35 -6.31 -16.27
C ASN A 81 5.77 -6.91 -17.63
N ASN A 82 7.06 -7.05 -17.93
CA ASN A 82 7.51 -7.46 -19.27
C ASN A 82 7.00 -8.85 -19.69
N LYS A 83 6.84 -9.78 -18.74
CA LYS A 83 6.34 -11.15 -18.99
C LYS A 83 4.88 -11.33 -18.60
N ARG A 84 4.16 -10.26 -18.28
CA ARG A 84 2.75 -10.32 -17.86
C ARG A 84 2.53 -11.26 -16.67
N PHE A 85 3.50 -11.27 -15.75
CA PHE A 85 3.44 -12.12 -14.57
C PHE A 85 3.08 -11.27 -13.35
N LEU A 86 1.85 -11.43 -12.89
CA LEU A 86 1.29 -10.67 -11.78
C LEU A 86 1.37 -11.49 -10.49
N ILE A 87 1.89 -10.88 -9.44
CA ILE A 87 2.09 -11.46 -8.12
C ILE A 87 1.29 -10.62 -7.13
N LEU A 88 0.32 -11.24 -6.49
CA LEU A 88 -0.54 -10.64 -5.50
C LEU A 88 -0.08 -11.03 -4.11
N THR A 89 0.21 -10.02 -3.31
CA THR A 89 0.61 -10.15 -1.91
C THR A 89 -0.33 -9.37 -1.02
N SER A 90 -0.36 -9.69 0.28
CA SER A 90 -1.15 -8.94 1.26
C SER A 90 -0.28 -8.64 2.48
N TYR A 91 0.25 -7.42 2.56
CA TYR A 91 1.02 -6.93 3.70
C TYR A 91 0.40 -5.67 4.30
N HIS A 92 0.30 -5.62 5.63
CA HIS A 92 -0.26 -4.47 6.34
C HIS A 92 0.78 -3.37 6.58
N ASN A 93 2.03 -3.76 6.83
CA ASN A 93 3.09 -2.86 7.26
C ASN A 93 3.97 -2.37 6.10
N GLU A 94 3.76 -2.89 4.89
CA GLU A 94 4.63 -2.59 3.74
C GLU A 94 3.83 -2.30 2.48
N GLN A 95 4.44 -1.49 1.61
CA GLN A 95 3.79 -1.03 0.39
C GLN A 95 3.61 -2.16 -0.65
N PHE A 96 4.57 -3.09 -0.73
CA PHE A 96 4.57 -4.19 -1.70
C PHE A 96 4.78 -5.55 -1.04
N ILE A 97 5.97 -5.74 -0.48
CA ILE A 97 6.45 -7.00 0.10
C ILE A 97 7.63 -6.73 1.03
N ALA A 98 7.79 -7.58 2.05
CA ALA A 98 8.94 -7.53 2.95
C ALA A 98 10.27 -7.79 2.26
N PRO A 99 11.37 -7.11 2.63
CA PRO A 99 12.67 -7.30 1.99
C PRO A 99 13.15 -8.76 2.08
N ALA A 100 12.88 -9.44 3.21
CA ALA A 100 13.19 -10.86 3.37
C ALA A 100 12.41 -11.76 2.40
N HIS A 101 11.14 -11.45 2.16
CA HIS A 101 10.25 -12.19 1.27
C HIS A 101 10.53 -11.85 -0.20
N GLN A 102 10.86 -10.59 -0.49
CA GLN A 102 11.29 -10.13 -1.80
C GLN A 102 12.57 -10.85 -2.24
N ALA A 103 13.59 -10.90 -1.39
CA ALA A 103 14.83 -11.61 -1.70
C ALA A 103 14.58 -13.10 -2.00
N ALA A 104 13.63 -13.73 -1.30
CA ALA A 104 13.25 -15.11 -1.55
C ALA A 104 12.54 -15.27 -2.91
N LEU A 105 11.59 -14.38 -3.20
CA LEU A 105 10.91 -14.34 -4.49
C LEU A 105 11.89 -14.10 -5.63
N GLU A 106 12.83 -13.17 -5.49
CA GLU A 106 13.89 -12.90 -6.47
C GLU A 106 14.77 -14.12 -6.72
N ASN A 107 15.13 -14.87 -5.67
CA ASN A 107 15.87 -16.13 -5.84
C ASN A 107 15.06 -17.19 -6.63
N ILE A 108 13.75 -17.22 -6.44
CA ILE A 108 12.84 -18.13 -7.14
C ILE A 108 12.67 -17.70 -8.60
N LEU A 109 12.51 -16.40 -8.86
CA LEU A 109 12.43 -15.82 -10.19
C LEU A 109 13.73 -16.03 -10.98
N LYS A 110 14.89 -15.79 -10.36
CA LYS A 110 16.21 -16.05 -10.96
C LYS A 110 16.37 -17.51 -11.41
N ARG A 111 15.87 -18.47 -10.63
CA ARG A 111 15.89 -19.90 -11.01
C ARG A 111 14.98 -20.23 -12.20
N LYS A 112 13.99 -19.38 -12.48
CA LYS A 112 13.08 -19.46 -13.63
C LYS A 112 13.54 -18.58 -14.79
N GLU A 113 14.75 -18.00 -14.71
CA GLU A 113 15.27 -17.05 -15.69
C GLU A 113 14.36 -15.82 -15.87
N LEU A 114 13.75 -15.38 -14.77
CA LEU A 114 12.91 -14.19 -14.67
C LEU A 114 13.56 -13.16 -13.74
N ASP A 115 13.42 -11.89 -14.08
CA ASP A 115 13.85 -10.79 -13.25
C ASP A 115 12.68 -10.08 -12.58
N LEU A 116 12.98 -9.24 -11.58
CA LEU A 116 11.97 -8.42 -10.90
C LEU A 116 11.30 -7.42 -11.88
N ASN A 117 11.99 -7.07 -12.96
CA ASN A 117 11.44 -6.24 -14.05
C ASN A 117 10.42 -7.00 -14.91
N ASP A 118 10.48 -8.33 -14.98
CA ASP A 118 9.54 -9.11 -15.78
C ASP A 118 8.18 -9.30 -15.11
N VAL A 119 8.17 -9.17 -13.79
CA VAL A 119 7.01 -9.39 -12.94
C VAL A 119 6.39 -8.07 -12.49
N VAL A 120 5.21 -8.18 -11.92
CA VAL A 120 4.49 -7.12 -11.22
C VAL A 120 4.14 -7.66 -9.86
N ILE A 121 4.59 -6.99 -8.80
CA ILE A 121 4.19 -7.31 -7.44
C ILE A 121 3.24 -6.20 -6.98
N LEU A 122 2.02 -6.60 -6.63
CA LEU A 122 0.97 -5.72 -6.16
C LEU A 122 0.52 -6.17 -4.78
N ASN A 123 0.52 -5.24 -3.83
CA ASN A 123 -0.08 -5.47 -2.53
C ASN A 123 -1.59 -5.20 -2.59
N THR A 124 -2.41 -6.23 -2.44
CA THR A 124 -3.87 -6.12 -2.43
C THR A 124 -4.40 -5.40 -1.20
N HIS A 125 -3.63 -5.38 -0.11
CA HIS A 125 -4.03 -4.69 1.12
C HIS A 125 -4.15 -3.17 0.92
N THR A 126 -3.35 -2.59 0.02
CA THR A 126 -3.40 -1.16 -0.32
C THR A 126 -4.64 -0.81 -1.16
N TYR A 127 -5.27 -1.82 -1.77
CA TYR A 127 -6.39 -1.65 -2.70
C TYR A 127 -7.50 -2.68 -2.43
N PRO A 128 -8.19 -2.62 -1.27
CA PRO A 128 -9.20 -3.61 -0.90
C PRO A 128 -10.39 -3.64 -1.87
N GLU A 129 -10.71 -2.52 -2.51
CA GLU A 129 -11.79 -2.41 -3.51
C GLU A 129 -11.35 -2.82 -4.93
N ALA A 130 -10.09 -3.22 -5.13
CA ALA A 130 -9.60 -3.61 -6.46
C ALA A 130 -10.12 -4.98 -6.87
N THR A 131 -11.05 -4.99 -7.83
CA THR A 131 -11.57 -6.23 -8.43
C THR A 131 -10.53 -6.83 -9.37
N ILE A 132 -10.49 -8.17 -9.45
CA ILE A 132 -9.63 -8.88 -10.41
C ILE A 132 -9.80 -8.38 -11.87
N LYS A 133 -11.02 -7.94 -12.24
CA LYS A 133 -11.30 -7.35 -13.57
C LYS A 133 -10.46 -6.10 -13.87
N GLN A 134 -10.25 -5.24 -12.87
CA GLN A 134 -9.43 -4.03 -13.01
C GLN A 134 -7.96 -4.41 -13.21
N LEU A 135 -7.47 -5.40 -12.45
CA LEU A 135 -6.11 -5.91 -12.61
C LEU A 135 -5.91 -6.54 -13.99
N TYR A 136 -6.90 -7.30 -14.49
CA TYR A 136 -6.87 -7.83 -15.86
C TYR A 136 -6.86 -6.72 -16.91
N GLY A 137 -7.69 -5.70 -16.76
CA GLY A 137 -7.75 -4.57 -17.70
C GLY A 137 -6.44 -3.80 -17.78
N HIS A 138 -5.80 -3.58 -16.61
CA HIS A 138 -4.58 -2.79 -16.49
C HIS A 138 -3.32 -3.57 -16.86
N PHE A 139 -3.11 -4.75 -16.27
CA PHE A 139 -1.86 -5.52 -16.40
C PHE A 139 -1.90 -6.57 -17.50
N LYS A 140 -3.09 -7.03 -17.90
CA LYS A 140 -3.30 -8.15 -18.84
C LYS A 140 -2.39 -9.35 -18.54
N PRO A 141 -2.41 -9.88 -17.31
CA PRO A 141 -1.50 -10.94 -16.90
C PRO A 141 -1.80 -12.25 -17.63
N ASP A 142 -0.75 -12.94 -18.07
CA ASP A 142 -0.79 -14.32 -18.57
C ASP A 142 -0.66 -15.32 -17.40
N LYS A 143 0.11 -14.90 -16.39
CA LYS A 143 0.37 -15.68 -15.18
C LYS A 143 0.01 -14.85 -13.97
N ILE A 144 -0.66 -15.47 -13.01
CA ILE A 144 -1.04 -14.86 -11.74
C ILE A 144 -0.58 -15.77 -10.61
N LEU A 145 0.19 -15.21 -9.69
CA LEU A 145 0.56 -15.85 -8.45
C LEU A 145 -0.12 -15.12 -7.29
N ILE A 146 -0.80 -15.84 -6.43
CA ILE A 146 -1.52 -15.31 -5.27
C ILE A 146 -0.92 -15.90 -4.01
N LEU A 147 -0.42 -15.03 -3.14
CA LEU A 147 0.33 -15.40 -1.94
C LEU A 147 -0.47 -15.07 -0.70
N GLY A 148 -1.08 -16.11 -0.11
CA GLY A 148 -1.90 -15.99 1.08
C GLY A 148 -3.37 -15.74 0.79
N ALA A 149 -4.25 -16.18 1.70
CA ALA A 149 -5.70 -16.05 1.52
C ALA A 149 -6.17 -14.59 1.43
N ASN A 150 -5.47 -13.68 2.09
CA ASN A 150 -5.78 -12.25 2.09
C ASN A 150 -5.37 -11.54 0.80
N ALA A 151 -4.56 -12.19 -0.04
CA ALA A 151 -4.14 -11.65 -1.34
C ALA A 151 -5.12 -11.98 -2.47
N ILE A 152 -6.24 -12.65 -2.19
CA ILE A 152 -7.24 -13.00 -3.19
C ILE A 152 -8.10 -11.75 -3.46
N PRO A 153 -8.06 -11.18 -4.68
CA PRO A 153 -8.86 -10.02 -5.01
C PRO A 153 -10.34 -10.40 -5.13
N GLU A 154 -11.21 -9.42 -4.94
CA GLU A 154 -12.64 -9.63 -5.11
C GLU A 154 -12.99 -10.01 -6.56
N GLY A 155 -13.95 -10.93 -6.69
CA GLY A 155 -14.40 -11.48 -7.97
C GLY A 155 -13.56 -12.63 -8.51
N LEU A 156 -12.48 -13.04 -7.84
CA LEU A 156 -11.77 -14.28 -8.15
C LEU A 156 -12.36 -15.45 -7.35
N THR A 157 -12.67 -16.55 -8.02
CA THR A 157 -13.03 -17.80 -7.33
C THR A 157 -11.79 -18.29 -6.58
N LYS A 158 -11.89 -18.44 -5.25
CA LYS A 158 -10.78 -18.89 -4.40
C LYS A 158 -10.22 -20.22 -4.95
N PRO A 159 -9.01 -20.24 -5.53
CA PRO A 159 -8.44 -21.46 -6.08
C PRO A 159 -8.10 -22.43 -4.95
N THR A 160 -7.92 -23.71 -5.27
CA THR A 160 -7.39 -24.68 -4.30
C THR A 160 -5.94 -24.31 -3.96
N LEU A 161 -5.61 -24.37 -2.67
CA LEU A 161 -4.28 -24.06 -2.16
C LEU A 161 -3.23 -24.99 -2.78
N ASN A 162 -2.13 -24.39 -3.22
CA ASN A 162 -1.03 -25.04 -3.92
C ASN A 162 -1.45 -25.87 -5.13
N GLN A 163 -2.51 -25.46 -5.82
CA GLN A 163 -2.87 -26.05 -7.11
C GLN A 163 -2.84 -24.99 -8.21
N PRO A 164 -2.00 -25.18 -9.26
CA PRO A 164 -1.99 -24.32 -10.42
C PRO A 164 -3.24 -24.62 -11.24
N VAL A 165 -4.12 -23.63 -11.31
CA VAL A 165 -5.30 -23.65 -12.16
C VAL A 165 -4.93 -22.97 -13.48
N ARG A 166 -4.87 -23.75 -14.55
CA ARG A 166 -4.71 -23.22 -15.91
C ARG A 166 -6.08 -23.10 -16.57
N THR A 167 -6.50 -21.87 -16.81
CA THR A 167 -7.66 -21.54 -17.64
C THR A 167 -7.19 -21.34 -19.08
N SER A 168 -8.09 -21.39 -20.06
CA SER A 168 -7.78 -21.34 -21.51
C SER A 168 -6.84 -20.19 -21.95
N THR A 169 -6.73 -19.12 -21.18
CA THR A 169 -5.90 -17.94 -21.49
C THR A 169 -4.89 -17.55 -20.42
N ILE A 170 -4.89 -18.20 -19.25
CA ILE A 170 -4.10 -17.75 -18.10
C ILE A 170 -3.74 -18.90 -17.14
N ALA A 171 -2.59 -18.78 -16.47
CA ALA A 171 -2.19 -19.67 -15.38
C ALA A 171 -2.30 -18.95 -14.03
N ILE A 172 -3.15 -19.44 -13.15
CA ILE A 172 -3.33 -18.92 -11.79
C ILE A 172 -2.77 -19.93 -10.80
N LEU A 173 -1.92 -19.48 -9.90
CA LEU A 173 -1.44 -20.29 -8.78
C LEU A 173 -1.76 -19.57 -7.47
N TYR A 174 -2.46 -20.27 -6.61
CA TYR A 174 -2.68 -19.84 -5.23
C TYR A 174 -1.77 -20.64 -4.29
N SER A 175 -1.06 -19.95 -3.41
CA SER A 175 -0.16 -20.55 -2.43
C SER A 175 -0.29 -19.87 -1.07
N TYR A 176 0.39 -20.44 -0.08
CA TYR A 176 0.58 -19.87 1.25
C TYR A 176 1.23 -18.48 1.18
N SER A 177 1.06 -17.72 2.25
CA SER A 177 1.75 -16.45 2.45
C SER A 177 3.25 -16.72 2.63
N PHE A 178 4.10 -15.74 2.31
CA PHE A 178 5.55 -15.94 2.52
C PHE A 178 5.92 -16.19 3.98
N ASP A 179 5.19 -15.61 4.93
CA ASP A 179 5.40 -15.81 6.36
C ASP A 179 5.27 -17.31 6.75
N GLU A 180 4.15 -17.93 6.35
CA GLU A 180 3.87 -19.37 6.53
C GLU A 180 4.86 -20.27 5.78
N MET A 181 5.33 -19.81 4.61
CA MET A 181 6.35 -20.54 3.86
C MET A 181 7.72 -20.42 4.52
N MET A 182 8.05 -19.29 5.12
CA MET A 182 9.34 -19.06 5.75
C MET A 182 9.56 -19.92 6.99
N ASP A 183 8.49 -20.14 7.76
CA ASP A 183 8.45 -20.97 8.97
C ASP A 183 8.61 -22.47 8.68
N SER A 184 8.09 -22.96 7.54
CA SER A 184 8.03 -24.39 7.22
C SER A 184 8.75 -24.76 5.91
N ASN A 185 9.77 -25.62 5.99
CA ASN A 185 10.52 -26.10 4.82
C ASN A 185 9.67 -26.91 3.82
N GLU A 186 8.64 -27.61 4.29
CA GLU A 186 7.69 -28.34 3.45
C GLU A 186 6.90 -27.38 2.55
N ASN A 187 6.39 -26.28 3.12
CA ASN A 187 5.65 -25.26 2.38
C ASN A 187 6.53 -24.62 1.27
N LYS A 188 7.82 -24.38 1.54
CA LYS A 188 8.77 -23.90 0.50
C LYS A 188 8.92 -24.88 -0.65
N LYS A 189 9.02 -26.18 -0.34
CA LYS A 189 9.12 -27.23 -1.37
C LYS A 189 7.85 -27.29 -2.21
N VAL A 190 6.69 -27.35 -1.56
CA VAL A 190 5.38 -27.38 -2.22
C VAL A 190 5.22 -26.16 -3.13
N PHE A 191 5.50 -24.95 -2.62
CA PHE A 191 5.46 -23.73 -3.42
C PHE A 191 6.37 -23.79 -4.64
N TRP A 192 7.61 -24.25 -4.47
CA TRP A 192 8.56 -24.38 -5.57
C TRP A 192 8.09 -25.36 -6.63
N GLU A 193 7.50 -26.50 -6.25
CA GLU A 193 6.92 -27.46 -7.19
C GLU A 193 5.77 -26.84 -8.00
N GLN A 194 4.92 -26.05 -7.35
CA GLN A 194 3.85 -25.36 -8.07
C GLN A 194 4.40 -24.24 -8.97
N MET A 195 5.42 -23.52 -8.54
CA MET A 195 6.06 -22.46 -9.32
C MET A 195 6.74 -22.99 -10.58
N LYS A 196 7.25 -24.24 -10.56
CA LYS A 196 7.74 -24.92 -11.77
C LYS A 196 6.63 -25.19 -12.78
N THR A 197 5.44 -25.48 -12.27
CA THR A 197 4.25 -25.80 -13.08
C THR A 197 3.61 -24.55 -13.69
N LEU A 198 3.98 -23.34 -13.24
CA LEU A 198 3.55 -22.08 -13.83
C LEU A 198 4.38 -21.67 -15.05
#